data_AF-A0A9Q3L300-F1
#
_entry.id   AF-A0A9Q3L300-F1
#
_cell.length_a   1.000
_cell.length_b   1.000
_cell.length_c   1.000
_cell.angle_alpha   90.00
_cell.angle_beta   90.00
_cell.angle_gamma   90.00
#
_symmetry.space_group_name_H-M   'P 1'
#
loop_
_entity.id
_entity.type
_entity.pdbx_description
1 polymer ?
#
loop_
_entity_poly.entity_id
_entity_poly.type
_entity_poly.pdbx_seq_one_letter_code
_entity_poly.pdbx_strand_id
1 'polypeptide(L)'
;MQICKTPHEYYGKDQYLLPDSAYASSHRIVPAYKGETSHSEDNQKFNLCLARSRVRIEHSIGVLKGQWSSLREMRNQMCNVQEVQLFVQWVVTCVIFHNLLAQVDDQ
;
A
#
# COMPACT_ATOMS: atom_id res chain seq x y z
N MET A 1 2.53 -6.00 16.13
CA MET A 1 1.51 -5.86 15.07
C MET A 1 0.39 -6.86 15.33
N GLN A 2 -0.80 -6.39 15.73
CA GLN A 2 -1.94 -7.23 16.15
C GLN A 2 -2.49 -8.11 15.01
N ILE A 3 -2.40 -7.61 13.77
CA ILE A 3 -2.83 -8.29 12.54
C ILE A 3 -2.19 -9.67 12.35
N CYS A 4 -0.92 -9.83 12.74
CA CYS A 4 -0.23 -11.13 12.67
C CYS A 4 -0.64 -12.09 13.80
N LYS A 5 -1.22 -11.56 14.90
CA LYS A 5 -1.64 -12.33 16.08
C LYS A 5 -3.09 -12.81 15.96
N THR A 6 -3.99 -11.97 15.45
CA THR A 6 -5.43 -12.30 15.28
C THR A 6 -5.95 -12.02 13.85
N PRO A 7 -5.37 -12.64 12.82
CA PRO A 7 -5.72 -12.33 11.42
C PRO A 7 -7.19 -12.57 11.04
N HIS A 8 -7.89 -13.45 11.76
CA HIS A 8 -9.30 -13.75 11.50
C HIS A 8 -10.25 -12.61 11.89
N GLU A 9 -9.81 -11.66 12.73
CA GLU A 9 -10.59 -10.47 13.10
C GLU A 9 -10.54 -9.38 12.02
N TYR A 10 -9.53 -9.43 11.14
CA TYR A 10 -9.24 -8.37 10.17
C TYR A 10 -9.42 -8.79 8.71
N TYR A 11 -9.41 -10.09 8.41
CA TYR A 11 -9.51 -10.61 7.05
C TYR A 11 -10.65 -11.62 6.93
N GLY A 12 -11.48 -11.44 5.88
CA GLY A 12 -12.42 -12.46 5.43
C GLY A 12 -11.73 -13.75 4.96
N LYS A 13 -12.51 -14.82 4.73
CA LYS A 13 -12.00 -16.15 4.38
C LYS A 13 -11.06 -16.15 3.16
N ASP A 14 -11.35 -15.30 2.17
CA ASP A 14 -10.62 -15.22 0.89
C ASP A 14 -9.93 -13.86 0.69
N GLN A 15 -9.51 -13.23 1.78
CA GLN A 15 -8.76 -11.97 1.74
C GLN A 15 -7.29 -12.17 2.07
N TYR A 16 -6.44 -11.59 1.23
CA TYR A 16 -4.99 -11.70 1.28
C TYR A 16 -4.35 -10.32 1.21
N LEU A 17 -3.23 -10.17 1.90
CA LEU A 17 -2.34 -9.02 1.78
C LEU A 17 -1.30 -9.29 0.70
N LEU A 18 -1.09 -8.30 -0.17
CA LEU A 18 -0.04 -8.31 -1.20
C LEU A 18 1.08 -7.36 -0.76
N PRO A 19 2.09 -7.86 -0.02
CA PRO A 19 3.13 -7.02 0.53
C PRO A 19 4.24 -6.74 -0.49
N ASP A 20 5.25 -5.99 -0.05
CA ASP A 20 6.53 -5.98 -0.74
C ASP A 20 7.15 -7.39 -0.74
N SER A 21 7.98 -7.64 -1.75
CA SER A 21 8.75 -8.86 -1.90
C SER A 21 9.71 -9.15 -0.73
N ALA A 22 10.02 -8.15 0.10
CA ALA A 22 10.84 -8.29 1.31
C ALA A 22 10.11 -9.00 2.47
N TYR A 23 8.78 -9.10 2.43
CA TYR A 23 8.00 -9.77 3.47
C TYR A 23 7.92 -11.27 3.21
N ALA A 24 7.94 -12.05 4.29
CA ALA A 24 7.77 -13.50 4.22
C ALA A 24 6.33 -13.88 3.84
N SER A 25 6.18 -14.94 3.05
CA SER A 25 4.88 -15.52 2.72
C SER A 25 4.24 -16.15 3.95
N SER A 26 2.91 -15.99 4.09
CA SER A 26 2.11 -16.69 5.10
C SER A 26 0.73 -17.02 4.55
N HIS A 27 -0.11 -17.70 5.32
CA HIS A 27 -1.46 -18.08 4.90
C HIS A 27 -2.31 -16.91 4.34
N ARG A 28 -2.04 -15.67 4.77
CA ARG A 28 -2.76 -14.47 4.32
C ARG A 28 -1.86 -13.40 3.70
N ILE A 29 -0.58 -13.70 3.49
CA ILE A 29 0.39 -12.75 2.94
C ILE A 29 1.05 -13.40 1.73
N VAL A 30 0.79 -12.85 0.56
CA VAL A 30 1.25 -13.41 -0.73
C VAL A 30 2.20 -12.40 -1.39
N PRO A 31 3.51 -12.46 -1.09
CA PRO A 31 4.51 -11.62 -1.74
C PRO A 31 4.73 -12.05 -3.20
N ALA A 32 5.48 -11.25 -3.96
CA ALA A 32 5.96 -11.66 -5.28
C ALA A 32 6.83 -12.93 -5.18
N TYR A 33 6.65 -13.87 -6.11
CA TYR A 33 7.47 -15.08 -6.22
C TYR A 33 8.90 -14.72 -6.65
N LYS A 34 9.90 -15.45 -6.13
CA LYS A 34 11.33 -15.22 -6.39
C LYS A 34 12.06 -16.52 -6.70
N GLY A 35 13.24 -16.40 -7.30
CA GLY A 35 14.11 -17.54 -7.62
C GLY A 35 13.39 -18.56 -8.50
N GLU A 36 13.63 -19.84 -8.24
CA GLU A 36 13.09 -20.94 -9.05
C GLU A 36 11.55 -20.96 -9.11
N THR A 37 10.88 -20.53 -8.04
CA THR A 37 9.41 -20.46 -8.00
C THR A 37 8.84 -19.43 -8.98
N SER A 38 9.62 -18.43 -9.38
CA SER A 38 9.18 -17.41 -10.35
C SER A 38 9.20 -17.90 -11.80
N HIS A 39 9.67 -19.11 -12.08
CA HIS A 39 9.77 -19.63 -13.45
C HIS A 39 8.52 -20.35 -13.93
N SER A 40 7.56 -20.66 -13.04
CA SER A 40 6.26 -21.16 -13.51
C SER A 40 5.50 -20.05 -14.23
N GLU A 41 4.80 -20.42 -15.30
CA GLU A 41 4.05 -19.46 -16.12
C GLU A 41 2.99 -18.71 -15.28
N ASP A 42 2.33 -19.40 -14.36
CA ASP A 42 1.32 -18.81 -13.47
C ASP A 42 1.94 -17.80 -12.50
N ASN A 43 3.10 -18.11 -11.92
CA ASN A 43 3.77 -17.20 -11.00
C ASN A 43 4.34 -15.97 -11.72
N GLN A 44 4.75 -16.12 -12.99
CA GLN A 44 5.13 -14.98 -13.83
C GLN A 44 3.95 -14.07 -14.12
N LYS A 45 2.79 -14.64 -14.51
CA LYS A 45 1.55 -13.87 -14.74
C LYS A 45 1.12 -13.13 -13.47
N PHE A 46 1.16 -13.81 -12.33
CA PHE A 46 0.86 -13.21 -11.03
C PHE A 46 1.81 -12.04 -10.73
N ASN A 47 3.13 -12.27 -10.81
CA ASN A 47 4.14 -11.24 -10.55
C ASN A 47 4.00 -10.04 -11.49
N LEU A 48 3.70 -10.28 -12.77
CA LEU A 48 3.48 -9.21 -13.75
C LEU A 48 2.26 -8.36 -13.38
N CYS A 49 1.16 -8.99 -12.97
CA CYS A 49 -0.03 -8.28 -12.51
C CYS A 49 0.27 -7.45 -11.26
N LEU A 50 0.97 -8.05 -10.28
CA LEU A 50 1.38 -7.37 -9.06
C LEU A 50 2.29 -6.16 -9.36
N ALA A 51 3.28 -6.33 -10.23
CA ALA A 51 4.19 -5.25 -10.64
C ALA A 51 3.45 -4.09 -11.30
N ARG A 52 2.52 -4.37 -12.22
CA ARG A 52 1.69 -3.33 -12.87
C ARG A 52 0.85 -2.53 -11.86
N SER A 53 0.24 -3.21 -10.90
CA SER A 53 -0.51 -2.56 -9.83
C SER A 53 0.39 -1.70 -8.95
N ARG A 54 1.58 -2.20 -8.60
CA ARG A 54 2.57 -1.45 -7.81
C ARG A 54 3.04 -0.17 -8.50
N VAL A 55 3.32 -0.21 -9.81
CA VAL A 55 3.70 0.99 -10.57
C VAL A 55 2.64 2.09 -10.44
N ARG A 56 1.36 1.73 -10.55
CA ARG A 56 0.25 2.70 -10.40
C ARG A 56 0.16 3.25 -8.97
N ILE A 57 0.31 2.39 -7.97
CA ILE A 57 0.27 2.79 -6.55
C ILE A 57 1.44 3.73 -6.23
N GLU A 58 2.66 3.34 -6.59
CA GLU A 58 3.88 4.11 -6.33
C GLU A 58 3.86 5.45 -7.07
N HIS A 59 3.38 5.47 -8.31
CA HIS A 59 3.17 6.71 -9.07
C HIS A 59 2.16 7.63 -8.37
N SER A 60 1.00 7.10 -7.95
CA SER A 60 -0.04 7.89 -7.25
C SER A 60 0.47 8.46 -5.93
N ILE A 61 1.23 7.68 -5.16
CA ILE A 61 1.89 8.15 -3.93
C ILE A 61 2.92 9.25 -4.26
N GLY A 62 3.66 9.10 -5.35
CA GLY A 62 4.61 10.10 -5.85
C GLY A 62 3.93 11.43 -6.16
N VAL A 63 2.80 11.40 -6.88
CA VAL A 63 1.98 12.59 -7.18
C VAL A 63 1.50 13.25 -5.90
N LEU A 64 0.89 12.49 -4.98
CA LEU A 64 0.40 13.04 -3.71
C LEU A 64 1.52 13.68 -2.89
N LYS A 65 2.70 13.06 -2.80
CA LYS A 65 3.87 13.64 -2.10
C LYS A 65 4.50 14.81 -2.85
N GLY A 66 4.30 14.89 -4.17
CA GLY A 66 4.73 16.03 -4.99
C GLY A 66 3.88 17.27 -4.71
N GLN A 67 2.56 17.07 -4.61
CA GLN A 67 1.61 18.14 -4.35
C GLN A 67 1.57 18.56 -2.86
N TRP A 68 1.66 17.59 -1.95
CA TRP A 68 1.53 17.83 -0.51
C TRP A 68 2.84 17.57 0.21
N SER A 69 3.68 18.60 0.37
CA SER A 69 4.96 18.51 1.08
C SER A 69 4.83 17.98 2.52
N SER A 70 3.67 18.16 3.16
CA SER A 70 3.36 17.60 4.48
C SER A 70 3.48 16.07 4.53
N LEU A 71 3.20 15.36 3.43
CA LEU A 71 3.33 13.90 3.34
C LEU A 71 4.79 13.42 3.25
N ARG A 72 5.75 14.30 2.96
CA ARG A 72 7.18 13.96 2.92
C ARG A 72 7.78 13.95 4.33
N GLU A 73 7.43 14.94 5.14
CA GLU A 73 8.02 15.16 6.48
C GLU A 73 7.43 14.27 7.59
N MET A 74 6.22 13.74 7.38
CA MET A 74 5.52 12.94 8.42
C MET A 74 6.14 11.56 8.73
N ARG A 75 7.16 11.11 7.99
CA ARG A 75 7.72 9.76 8.14
C ARG A 75 8.33 9.48 9.52
N ASN A 76 8.71 10.52 10.26
CA ASN A 76 9.49 10.41 11.49
C ASN A 76 8.67 10.60 12.78
N GLN A 77 7.35 10.77 12.70
CA GLN A 77 6.53 11.23 13.83
C GLN A 77 5.52 10.18 14.36
N MET A 78 5.57 8.94 13.89
CA MET A 78 4.59 7.89 14.26
C MET A 78 5.17 6.93 15.30
N CYS A 79 5.01 7.26 16.57
CA CYS A 79 5.44 6.49 17.72
C CYS A 79 4.27 5.81 18.45
N ASN A 80 3.03 6.29 18.28
CA ASN A 80 1.84 5.73 18.93
C ASN A 80 0.64 5.56 17.98
N VAL A 81 -0.39 4.87 18.47
CA VAL A 81 -1.59 4.53 17.68
C VAL A 81 -2.38 5.78 17.28
N GLN A 82 -2.44 6.79 18.15
CA GLN A 82 -3.14 8.04 17.88
C GLN A 82 -2.48 8.80 16.73
N GLU A 83 -1.14 8.88 16.71
CA GLU A 83 -0.36 9.48 15.62
C GLU A 83 -0.56 8.75 14.30
N VAL A 84 -0.61 7.41 14.32
CA VAL A 84 -0.92 6.61 13.12
C VAL A 84 -2.34 6.89 12.62
N GLN A 85 -3.32 7.01 13.51
CA GLN A 85 -4.70 7.36 13.12
C GLN A 85 -4.78 8.76 12.51
N LEU A 86 -4.11 9.74 13.12
CA LEU A 86 -4.02 11.10 12.60
C LEU A 86 -3.34 11.12 11.23
N PHE A 87 -2.26 10.36 11.07
CA PHE A 87 -1.58 10.22 9.78
C PHE A 87 -2.51 9.65 8.71
N VAL A 88 -3.27 8.60 9.01
CA VAL A 88 -4.24 8.03 8.07
C VAL A 88 -5.31 9.06 7.70
N GLN A 89 -5.86 9.79 8.67
CA GLN A 89 -6.82 10.86 8.41
C GLN A 89 -6.23 11.97 7.52
N TRP A 90 -4.97 12.35 7.76
CA TRP A 90 -4.27 13.35 6.97
C TRP A 90 -4.06 12.91 5.53
N VAL A 91 -3.62 11.66 5.32
CA VAL A 91 -3.49 11.07 3.97
C VAL A 91 -4.85 11.07 3.25
N VAL A 92 -5.93 10.66 3.91
CA VAL A 92 -7.28 10.69 3.33
C VAL A 92 -7.69 12.12 2.96
N THR A 93 -7.37 13.10 3.81
CA THR A 93 -7.65 14.52 3.57
C THR A 93 -6.91 15.02 2.33
N CYS A 94 -5.62 14.69 2.18
CA CYS A 94 -4.84 15.02 0.97
C CYS A 94 -5.44 14.41 -0.29
N VAL A 95 -5.98 13.19 -0.23
CA VAL A 95 -6.65 12.53 -1.37
C VAL A 95 -7.95 13.25 -1.72
N ILE A 96 -8.76 13.64 -0.72
CA ILE A 96 -9.98 14.41 -0.95
C ILE A 96 -9.66 15.73 -1.64
N PHE A 97 -8.67 16.48 -1.14
CA PHE A 97 -8.26 17.74 -1.76
C PHE A 97 -7.69 17.56 -3.16
N HIS A 98 -6.89 16.51 -3.40
CA HIS A 98 -6.40 16.20 -4.74
C HIS A 98 -7.57 15.98 -5.72
N ASN A 99 -8.58 15.20 -5.33
CA ASN A 99 -9.75 14.94 -6.16
C ASN A 99 -10.59 16.21 -6.40
N LEU A 100 -10.72 17.08 -5.40
CA LEU A 100 -11.41 18.36 -5.55
C LEU A 100 -10.68 19.25 -6.55
N LEU A 101 -9.36 19.41 -6.41
CA LEU A 101 -8.53 20.23 -7.32
C LEU A 101 -8.54 19.70 -8.75
N ALA A 102 -8.51 18.37 -8.93
CA ALA A 102 -8.65 17.74 -10.24
C ALA A 102 -10.01 18.02 -10.91
N GLN A 103 -11.07 18.28 -10.13
CA GLN A 103 -12.40 18.62 -10.67
C GLN A 103 -12.52 20.10 -11.07
N VAL A 104 -11.78 21.00 -10.43
CA VAL A 104 -11.77 22.44 -10.75
C VAL A 104 -10.74 22.83 -11.81
N ASP A 105 -10.09 21.85 -12.47
CA ASP A 105 -9.10 22.03 -13.54
C ASP A 105 -7.86 22.83 -13.11
N ASP A 106 -7.55 22.82 -11.80
CA ASP A 106 -6.40 23.49 -11.18
C ASP A 106 -5.31 22.45 -10.86
N GLN A 107 -4.76 21.82 -11.92
CA GLN A 107 -3.64 20.87 -11.85
C GLN A 107 -2.38 21.39 -12.56
#